data_AF-A0A5S3WGD2-F1
#
_entry.id   AF-A0A5S3WGD2-F1
#
_cell.length_a   1.000
_cell.length_b   1.000
_cell.length_c   1.000
_cell.angle_alpha   90.00
_cell.angle_beta   90.00
_cell.angle_gamma   90.00
#
_symmetry.space_group_name_H-M   'P 1'
#
loop_
_entity.id
_entity.type
_entity.pdbx_description
1 polymer ?
#
loop_
_entity_poly.entity_id
_entity_poly.type
_entity_poly.pdbx_seq_one_letter_code
_entity_poly.pdbx_strand_id
1 'polypeptide(L)'
;RSFATVARAVGNQPHTPLAQLDMIDPLAHEELAACNDTRHQVTEQVPFHAWFSAPANATPNAIAIRQGAAQIAYQQLDALVNQWAQLLIAQG
;
A
#
# COMPACT_ATOMS: atom_id res chain seq x y z
N ARG A 1 -25.57 -18.41 12.84
CA ARG A 1 -25.85 -18.25 11.39
C ARG A 1 -24.98 -19.19 10.55
N SER A 2 -23.65 -19.17 10.70
CA SER A 2 -22.72 -20.01 9.91
C SER A 2 -22.96 -21.53 9.98
N PHE A 3 -23.35 -22.06 11.14
CA PHE A 3 -23.67 -23.50 11.26
C PHE A 3 -24.81 -23.94 10.33
N ALA A 4 -25.83 -23.10 10.12
CA ALA A 4 -26.94 -23.41 9.23
C ALA A 4 -26.52 -23.40 7.75
N THR A 5 -25.57 -22.53 7.39
CA THR A 5 -24.98 -22.46 6.05
C THR A 5 -24.19 -23.73 5.75
N VAL A 6 -23.36 -24.17 6.70
CA VAL A 6 -22.60 -25.43 6.61
C VAL A 6 -23.52 -26.65 6.53
N ALA A 7 -24.53 -26.75 7.40
CA ALA A 7 -25.49 -27.85 7.37
C ALA A 7 -26.24 -27.95 6.03
N ARG A 8 -26.56 -26.79 5.43
CA ARG A 8 -27.21 -26.72 4.11
C ARG A 8 -26.25 -27.10 2.97
N ALA A 9 -24.99 -26.68 3.05
CA ALA A 9 -23.96 -27.05 2.07
C ALA A 9 -23.72 -28.58 2.06
N VAL A 10 -23.61 -29.19 3.25
CA VAL A 10 -23.49 -30.66 3.38
C VAL A 10 -24.73 -31.39 2.87
N GLY A 11 -25.94 -30.87 3.17
CA GLY A 11 -27.20 -31.47 2.71
C GLY A 11 -27.41 -31.40 1.19
N ASN A 12 -26.95 -30.33 0.55
CA ASN A 12 -27.12 -30.11 -0.89
C ASN A 12 -26.01 -30.77 -1.73
N GLN A 13 -24.85 -31.04 -1.13
CA GLN A 13 -23.67 -31.59 -1.82
C GLN A 13 -23.02 -32.72 -0.99
N PRO A 14 -23.72 -33.83 -0.74
CA PRO A 14 -23.31 -34.86 0.23
C PRO A 14 -22.06 -35.66 -0.18
N HIS A 15 -21.72 -35.68 -1.46
CA HIS A 15 -20.53 -36.37 -1.99
C HIS A 15 -19.32 -35.46 -2.19
N THR A 16 -19.46 -34.15 -1.90
CA THR A 16 -18.35 -33.20 -1.99
C THR A 16 -17.47 -33.32 -0.76
N PRO A 17 -16.14 -33.45 -0.90
CA PRO A 17 -15.22 -33.39 0.23
C PRO A 17 -15.43 -32.12 1.04
N LEU A 18 -15.41 -32.23 2.38
CA LEU A 18 -15.67 -31.10 3.28
C LEU A 18 -14.78 -29.88 2.98
N ALA A 19 -13.53 -30.11 2.58
CA ALA A 19 -12.57 -29.05 2.23
C ALA A 19 -12.93 -28.25 0.95
N GLN A 20 -13.89 -28.72 0.15
CA GLN A 20 -14.35 -28.08 -1.08
C GLN A 20 -15.73 -27.42 -0.92
N LEU A 21 -16.37 -27.58 0.25
CA LEU A 21 -17.63 -26.90 0.53
C LEU A 21 -17.35 -25.43 0.86
N ASP A 22 -18.12 -24.54 0.25
CA ASP A 22 -18.15 -23.15 0.66
C ASP A 22 -18.93 -23.03 1.98
N MET A 23 -18.20 -22.74 3.06
CA MET A 23 -18.72 -22.67 4.42
C MET A 23 -19.03 -21.24 4.86
N ILE A 24 -18.75 -20.26 4.00
CA ILE A 24 -18.98 -18.84 4.28
C ILE A 24 -20.40 -18.47 3.81
N ASP A 25 -21.09 -17.69 4.64
CA ASP A 25 -22.44 -17.22 4.32
C ASP A 25 -22.40 -16.24 3.13
N PRO A 26 -23.35 -16.27 2.18
CA PRO A 26 -23.36 -15.35 1.04
C PRO A 26 -23.26 -13.87 1.43
N LEU A 27 -23.90 -13.47 2.55
CA LEU A 27 -23.79 -12.10 3.04
C LEU A 27 -22.37 -11.78 3.53
N ALA A 28 -21.70 -12.75 4.18
CA ALA A 28 -20.32 -12.60 4.60
C ALA A 28 -19.35 -12.55 3.40
N HIS A 29 -19.66 -13.21 2.29
CA HIS A 29 -18.93 -13.05 1.03
C HIS A 29 -19.06 -11.64 0.47
N GLU A 30 -20.25 -11.05 0.50
CA GLU A 30 -20.47 -9.66 0.09
C GLU A 30 -19.72 -8.67 0.99
N GLU A 31 -19.75 -8.88 2.31
CA GLU A 31 -18.98 -8.08 3.29
C GLU A 31 -17.47 -8.18 3.04
N LEU A 32 -16.95 -9.38 2.77
CA LEU A 32 -15.54 -9.60 2.42
C LEU A 32 -15.18 -8.95 1.09
N ALA A 33 -16.04 -9.03 0.08
CA ALA A 33 -15.82 -8.38 -1.21
C ALA A 33 -15.77 -6.85 -1.07
N ALA A 34 -16.69 -6.28 -0.29
CA ALA A 34 -16.72 -4.84 -0.01
C ALA A 34 -15.49 -4.37 0.79
N CYS A 35 -15.06 -5.15 1.80
CA CYS A 35 -13.87 -4.82 2.58
C CYS A 35 -12.59 -4.86 1.72
N ASN A 36 -12.54 -5.73 0.71
CA ASN A 36 -11.39 -5.89 -0.18
C ASN A 36 -11.46 -5.04 -1.45
N ASP A 37 -12.45 -4.15 -1.60
CA ASP A 37 -12.52 -3.24 -2.75
C ASP A 37 -11.57 -2.04 -2.60
N THR A 38 -10.27 -2.33 -2.63
CA THR A 38 -9.20 -1.34 -2.53
C THR A 38 -8.66 -0.92 -3.90
N ARG A 39 -9.33 -1.31 -4.99
CA ARG A 39 -8.87 -1.02 -6.34
C ARG A 39 -9.05 0.46 -6.64
N HIS A 40 -7.96 1.13 -6.94
CA HIS A 40 -7.98 2.51 -7.43
C HIS A 40 -6.87 2.75 -8.43
N GLN A 41 -7.11 3.62 -9.40
CA GLN A 41 -6.09 3.99 -10.37
C GLN A 41 -5.01 4.83 -9.68
N VAL A 42 -3.77 4.34 -9.71
CA VAL A 42 -2.60 5.12 -9.31
C VAL A 42 -2.05 5.79 -10.57
N THR A 43 -2.43 7.04 -10.78
CA THR A 43 -2.10 7.82 -11.99
C THR A 43 -0.60 8.10 -12.13
N GLU A 44 0.14 8.12 -11.03
CA GLU A 44 1.53 8.50 -10.99
C GLU A 44 2.44 7.30 -10.75
N GLN A 45 3.03 6.76 -11.82
CA GLN A 45 4.19 5.87 -11.73
C GLN A 45 5.48 6.69 -11.53
N VAL A 46 5.47 7.58 -10.55
CA VAL A 46 6.62 8.44 -10.24
C VAL A 46 7.53 7.68 -9.27
N PRO A 47 8.83 7.54 -9.57
CA PRO A 47 9.78 6.94 -8.64
C PRO A 47 9.70 7.61 -7.27
N PHE A 48 9.76 6.84 -6.19
CA PHE A 48 9.62 7.36 -4.82
C PHE A 48 10.51 8.58 -4.54
N HIS A 49 11.76 8.58 -5.02
CA HIS A 49 12.69 9.70 -4.81
C HIS A 49 12.22 11.01 -5.46
N ALA A 50 11.52 10.95 -6.60
CA ALA A 50 11.08 12.14 -7.32
C ALA A 50 9.98 12.92 -6.57
N TRP A 51 9.26 12.27 -5.64
CA TRP A 51 8.34 12.94 -4.72
C TRP A 51 9.05 13.89 -3.76
N PHE A 52 10.33 13.67 -3.47
CA PHE A 52 11.15 14.55 -2.62
C PHE A 52 11.84 15.65 -3.42
N SER A 53 12.17 15.40 -4.70
CA SER A 53 12.77 16.40 -5.58
C SER A 53 11.77 17.43 -6.11
N ALA A 54 10.49 17.06 -6.30
CA ALA A 54 9.49 18.01 -6.80
C ALA A 54 9.30 19.24 -5.88
N PRO A 55 9.16 19.09 -4.56
CA PRO A 55 9.13 20.23 -3.64
C PRO A 55 10.43 21.04 -3.58
N ALA A 56 11.59 20.45 -3.90
CA ALA A 56 12.86 21.18 -3.92
C ALA A 56 12.85 22.32 -4.97
N ASN A 57 12.07 22.17 -6.04
CA ASN A 57 11.87 23.22 -7.05
C ASN A 57 10.65 24.11 -6.75
N ALA A 58 9.54 23.52 -6.32
CA ALA A 58 8.29 24.25 -6.13
C ALA A 58 8.26 25.06 -4.82
N THR A 59 8.82 24.51 -3.75
CA THR A 59 8.80 25.08 -2.39
C THR A 59 10.15 24.84 -1.69
N PRO A 60 11.27 25.37 -2.24
CA PRO A 60 12.63 25.03 -1.82
C PRO A 60 12.91 25.20 -0.32
N ASN A 61 12.31 26.24 0.29
CA ASN A 61 12.50 26.61 1.69
C ASN A 61 11.55 25.89 2.66
N ALA A 62 10.62 25.07 2.17
CA ALA A 62 9.75 24.29 3.04
C ALA A 62 10.55 23.21 3.77
N ILE A 63 10.24 22.99 5.05
CA ILE A 63 10.97 22.04 5.89
C ILE A 63 10.60 20.61 5.49
N ALA A 64 11.60 19.84 5.08
CA ALA A 64 11.46 18.44 4.69
C ALA A 64 11.63 17.49 5.88
N ILE A 65 12.65 17.74 6.71
CA ILE A 65 12.95 16.92 7.90
C ILE A 65 13.18 17.84 9.09
N ARG A 66 12.63 17.47 10.25
CA ARG A 66 12.84 18.13 11.53
C ARG A 66 13.25 17.11 12.58
N GLN A 67 14.34 17.41 13.29
CA GLN A 67 14.82 16.62 14.42
C GLN A 67 15.13 17.57 15.58
N GLY A 68 14.22 17.66 16.54
CA GLY A 68 14.31 18.66 17.61
C GLY A 68 14.36 20.08 17.04
N ALA A 69 15.41 20.82 17.37
CA ALA A 69 15.65 22.17 16.84
C ALA A 69 16.25 22.17 15.42
N ALA A 70 16.85 21.06 14.97
CA ALA A 70 17.45 20.95 13.65
C ALA A 70 16.34 20.81 12.59
N GLN A 71 16.49 21.54 11.50
CA GLN A 71 15.57 21.53 10.38
C GLN A 71 16.36 21.59 9.08
N ILE A 72 15.94 20.80 8.09
CA ILE A 72 16.47 20.88 6.73
C ILE A 72 15.32 21.13 5.76
N ALA A 73 15.55 22.04 4.82
CA ALA A 73 14.60 22.36 3.77
C ALA A 73 14.69 21.37 2.62
N TYR A 74 13.66 21.28 1.78
CA TYR A 74 13.64 20.38 0.61
C TYR A 74 14.83 20.61 -0.33
N GLN A 75 15.23 21.86 -0.57
CA GLN A 75 16.41 22.17 -1.40
C GLN A 75 17.71 21.60 -0.80
N GLN A 76 17.87 21.67 0.52
CA GLN A 76 19.06 21.14 1.20
C GLN A 76 19.08 19.62 1.19
N LEU A 77 17.91 18.99 1.39
CA LEU A 77 17.76 17.54 1.31
C LEU A 77 18.12 17.02 -0.09
N ASP A 78 17.59 17.64 -1.14
CA ASP A 78 17.84 17.24 -2.54
C ASP A 78 19.34 17.35 -2.90
N ALA A 79 19.98 18.46 -2.51
CA ALA A 79 21.42 18.64 -2.72
C ALA A 79 22.26 17.56 -2.01
N LEU A 80 21.95 17.25 -0.75
CA LEU A 80 22.61 16.17 -0.01
C LEU A 80 22.41 14.84 -0.72
N VAL A 81 21.16 14.44 -0.97
CA VAL A 81 20.84 13.16 -1.62
C VAL A 81 21.54 13.00 -2.96
N ASN A 82 21.58 14.04 -3.80
CA ASN A 82 22.28 14.01 -5.07
C ASN A 82 23.80 13.80 -4.92
N GLN A 83 24.41 14.41 -3.90
CA GLN A 83 25.83 14.18 -3.59
C GLN A 83 26.07 12.72 -3.19
N TRP A 84 25.22 12.16 -2.32
CA TRP A 84 25.32 10.74 -1.92
C TRP A 84 25.08 9.80 -3.10
N ALA A 85 24.10 10.09 -3.96
CA ALA A 85 23.82 9.31 -5.15
C ALA A 85 25.04 9.25 -6.08
N GLN A 86 25.68 10.40 -6.33
CA GLN A 86 26.91 10.45 -7.14
C GLN A 86 28.05 9.64 -6.50
N LEU A 87 28.24 9.74 -5.18
CA LEU A 87 29.26 8.96 -4.46
C LEU A 87 29.00 7.45 -4.54
N LEU A 88 27.75 7.02 -4.39
CA LEU A 88 27.37 5.60 -4.46
C LEU A 88 27.50 5.06 -5.89
N ILE A 89 27.06 5.82 -6.90
CA ILE A 89 27.25 5.45 -8.31
C ILE A 89 28.74 5.27 -8.63
N ALA A 90 29.62 6.11 -8.07
CA ALA A 90 31.05 5.97 -8.24
C ALA A 90 31.64 4.72 -7.57
N GLN A 91 30.92 4.08 -6.64
CA GLN A 91 31.36 2.89 -5.90
C GLN A 91 30.79 1.57 -6.45
N GLY A 92 29.76 1.62 -7.30
CA GLY A 92 29.16 0.44 -7.96
C GLY A 92 28.14 -0.28 -7.11
#